data_AF-A0A136HNW1-F1
#
_entry.id   AF-A0A136HNW1-F1
#
_cell.length_a   1.000
_cell.length_b   1.000
_cell.length_c   1.000
_cell.angle_alpha   90.00
_cell.angle_beta   90.00
_cell.angle_gamma   90.00
#
_symmetry.space_group_name_H-M   'P 1'
#
loop_
_entity.id
_entity.type
_entity.pdbx_description
1 polymer ?
#
loop_
_entity_poly.entity_id
_entity_poly.type
_entity_poly.pdbx_seq_one_letter_code
_entity_poly.pdbx_strand_id
1 'polypeptide(L)'
;MCRAPLFLFLLCLVGCFDASSYEDQEVGPNGEPPKALQLIYQKQFIAEERNYVLALGLIHAFLVEHHFAITYTRCFDDVLDVRKRGKGFTCLALQAEQGPPTKTYVRVRVDEVLFNQLDGDNRLSLSVEIYVLDGYVRNGKGAQLVDGFTAGVETGLAQLYAAP
;
A
#
# COMPACT_ATOMS: atom_id res chain seq x y z
N MET A 1 -33.94 -50.91 -28.24
CA MET A 1 -34.44 -50.07 -27.13
C MET A 1 -33.23 -49.37 -26.50
N CYS A 2 -32.96 -48.13 -26.89
CA CYS A 2 -31.87 -47.33 -26.34
C CYS A 2 -32.25 -46.87 -24.93
N ARG A 3 -31.47 -47.25 -23.92
CA ARG A 3 -31.47 -46.60 -22.60
C ARG A 3 -30.22 -45.74 -22.51
N ALA A 4 -30.43 -44.43 -22.62
CA ALA A 4 -29.40 -43.42 -22.47
C ALA A 4 -28.87 -43.38 -21.02
N PRO A 5 -27.56 -43.20 -20.80
CA PRO A 5 -26.99 -42.90 -19.50
C PRO A 5 -27.08 -41.39 -19.28
N LEU A 6 -27.77 -40.92 -18.26
CA LEU A 6 -27.85 -39.49 -17.99
C LEU A 6 -27.97 -39.27 -16.50
N PHE A 7 -26.83 -39.18 -15.81
CA PHE A 7 -26.69 -38.46 -14.54
C PHE A 7 -25.20 -38.40 -14.17
N LEU A 8 -24.46 -37.53 -14.87
CA LEU A 8 -23.10 -37.17 -14.42
C LEU A 8 -22.72 -35.77 -14.92
N PHE A 9 -23.50 -34.75 -14.57
CA PHE A 9 -23.10 -33.35 -14.76
C PHE A 9 -23.89 -32.44 -13.82
N LEU A 10 -23.54 -32.44 -12.53
CA LEU A 10 -24.05 -31.42 -11.60
C LEU A 10 -23.07 -31.19 -10.44
N LEU A 11 -21.81 -30.89 -10.76
CA LEU A 11 -20.76 -30.54 -9.79
C LEU A 11 -19.83 -29.41 -10.26
N CYS A 12 -20.31 -28.48 -11.10
CA CYS A 12 -19.48 -27.38 -11.62
C CYS A 12 -20.04 -25.97 -11.39
N LEU A 13 -20.90 -25.75 -10.38
CA LEU A 13 -21.47 -24.42 -10.12
C LEU A 13 -21.52 -24.03 -8.63
N VAL A 14 -20.42 -24.28 -7.91
CA VAL A 14 -20.18 -23.56 -6.64
C VAL A 14 -18.75 -23.01 -6.65
N GLY A 15 -18.41 -22.31 -7.74
CA GLY A 15 -17.38 -21.27 -7.67
C GLY A 15 -18.09 -19.98 -7.34
N CYS A 16 -18.22 -19.65 -6.04
CA CYS A 16 -18.56 -18.30 -5.63
C CYS A 16 -17.43 -17.38 -6.12
N PHE A 17 -17.56 -16.86 -7.34
CA PHE A 17 -16.91 -15.63 -7.72
C PHE A 17 -17.52 -14.56 -6.82
N ASP A 18 -16.75 -14.05 -5.87
CA ASP A 18 -17.07 -12.81 -5.18
C ASP A 18 -17.25 -11.73 -6.27
N ALA A 19 -18.50 -11.48 -6.63
CA ALA A 19 -18.89 -10.55 -7.67
C ALA A 19 -18.79 -9.13 -7.13
N SER A 20 -17.58 -8.69 -6.82
CA SER A 20 -17.31 -7.26 -6.70
C SER A 20 -17.54 -6.63 -8.08
N SER A 21 -18.28 -5.54 -8.12
CA SER A 21 -18.48 -4.81 -9.37
C SER A 21 -17.15 -4.19 -9.82
N TYR A 22 -17.01 -3.91 -11.11
CA TYR A 22 -15.81 -3.24 -11.63
C TYR A 22 -15.56 -1.90 -10.93
N GLU A 23 -16.63 -1.15 -10.62
CA GLU A 23 -16.60 0.12 -9.88
C GLU A 23 -16.06 -0.03 -8.46
N ASP A 24 -16.31 -1.16 -7.78
CA ASP A 24 -15.79 -1.40 -6.42
C ASP A 24 -14.27 -1.64 -6.40
N GLN A 25 -13.67 -1.86 -7.57
CA GLN A 25 -12.23 -2.05 -7.76
C GLN A 25 -11.53 -0.78 -8.28
N GLU A 26 -12.23 0.33 -8.44
CA GLU A 26 -11.63 1.62 -8.79
C GLU A 26 -11.16 2.38 -7.55
N VAL A 27 -10.03 3.08 -7.67
CA VAL A 27 -9.54 3.99 -6.63
C VAL A 27 -10.43 5.23 -6.57
N GLY A 28 -10.75 5.66 -5.35
CA GLY A 28 -11.60 6.84 -5.14
C GLY A 28 -10.94 8.14 -5.61
N PRO A 29 -11.73 9.21 -5.80
CA PRO A 29 -11.25 10.48 -6.35
C PRO A 29 -10.19 11.19 -5.49
N ASN A 30 -10.06 10.84 -4.21
CA ASN A 30 -9.03 11.38 -3.30
C ASN A 30 -7.99 10.32 -2.89
N GLY A 31 -7.86 9.23 -3.65
CA GLY A 31 -6.95 8.13 -3.30
C GLY A 31 -7.49 7.23 -2.18
N GLU A 32 -8.80 7.16 -2.02
CA GLU A 32 -9.44 6.14 -1.19
C GLU A 32 -9.18 4.74 -1.78
N PRO A 33 -8.85 3.74 -0.95
CA PRO A 33 -8.69 2.37 -1.44
C PRO A 33 -10.01 1.88 -2.08
N PRO A 34 -9.95 1.07 -3.15
CA PRO A 34 -11.15 0.47 -3.71
C PRO A 34 -11.91 -0.36 -2.68
N LYS A 35 -13.24 -0.29 -2.72
CA LYS A 35 -14.12 -0.94 -1.73
C LYS A 35 -13.98 -2.46 -1.71
N ALA A 36 -13.63 -3.06 -2.83
CA ALA A 36 -13.43 -4.50 -2.96
C ALA A 36 -12.13 -4.99 -2.31
N LEU A 37 -11.19 -4.08 -1.99
CA LEU A 37 -9.92 -4.47 -1.37
C LEU A 37 -10.02 -4.46 0.15
N GLN A 38 -9.37 -5.43 0.77
CA GLN A 38 -9.23 -5.54 2.21
C GLN A 38 -7.85 -5.04 2.64
N LEU A 39 -7.81 -4.27 3.73
CA LEU A 39 -6.56 -3.89 4.37
C LEU A 39 -5.92 -5.14 4.98
N ILE A 40 -4.72 -5.49 4.53
CA ILE A 40 -3.97 -6.66 5.05
C ILE A 40 -2.73 -6.28 5.83
N TYR A 41 -2.28 -5.04 5.69
CA TYR A 41 -1.11 -4.54 6.38
C TYR A 41 -1.22 -3.04 6.58
N GLN A 42 -0.92 -2.61 7.80
CA GLN A 42 -0.77 -1.20 8.16
C GLN A 42 0.37 -1.10 9.16
N LYS A 43 1.32 -0.21 8.88
CA LYS A 43 2.38 0.10 9.83
C LYS A 43 2.78 1.56 9.73
N GLN A 44 2.99 2.14 10.90
CA GLN A 44 3.51 3.48 11.05
C GLN A 44 5.03 3.41 11.26
N PHE A 45 5.74 4.32 10.61
CA PHE A 45 7.17 4.50 10.69
C PHE A 45 7.47 5.94 11.10
N ILE A 46 8.60 6.15 11.77
CA ILE A 46 9.10 7.47 12.14
C ILE A 46 10.48 7.61 11.53
N ALA A 47 10.59 8.50 10.54
CA ALA A 47 11.88 8.87 9.99
C ALA A 47 12.40 10.16 10.62
N GLU A 48 13.71 10.40 10.58
CA GLU A 48 14.36 11.69 10.91
C GLU A 48 14.51 12.54 9.64
N GLU A 49 14.53 13.86 9.76
CA GLU A 49 14.54 14.81 8.62
C GLU A 49 15.58 14.47 7.56
N ARG A 50 16.80 14.15 8.00
CA ARG A 50 17.91 13.74 7.12
C ARG A 50 17.62 12.48 6.30
N ASN A 51 16.71 11.63 6.75
CA ASN A 51 16.41 10.32 6.19
C ASN A 51 15.05 10.23 5.48
N TYR A 52 14.23 11.29 5.44
CA TYR A 52 12.87 11.22 4.85
C TYR A 52 12.90 10.79 3.39
N VAL A 53 13.78 11.40 2.59
CA VAL A 53 13.90 11.11 1.16
C VAL A 53 14.36 9.67 0.95
N LEU A 54 15.26 9.17 1.80
CA LEU A 54 15.73 7.79 1.75
C LEU A 54 14.61 6.81 2.13
N ALA A 55 13.83 7.12 3.17
CA ALA A 55 12.71 6.31 3.60
C ALA A 55 11.63 6.18 2.51
N LEU A 56 11.26 7.29 1.88
CA LEU A 56 10.34 7.30 0.73
C LEU A 56 10.94 6.63 -0.50
N GLY A 57 12.26 6.76 -0.69
CA GLY A 57 13.01 6.09 -1.76
C GLY A 57 12.99 4.57 -1.65
N LEU A 58 13.10 4.01 -0.44
CA LEU A 58 12.98 2.56 -0.20
C LEU A 58 11.59 2.06 -0.56
N ILE A 59 10.54 2.78 -0.15
CA ILE A 59 9.16 2.41 -0.51
C ILE A 59 8.97 2.51 -2.03
N HIS A 60 9.46 3.57 -2.66
CA HIS A 60 9.38 3.74 -4.12
C HIS A 60 10.09 2.61 -4.87
N ALA A 61 11.31 2.25 -4.47
CA ALA A 61 12.08 1.19 -5.10
C ALA A 61 11.32 -0.14 -5.06
N PHE A 62 10.77 -0.50 -3.90
CA PHE A 62 9.91 -1.68 -3.77
C PHE A 62 8.71 -1.63 -4.73
N LEU A 63 8.01 -0.50 -4.82
CA LEU A 63 6.85 -0.37 -5.70
C LEU A 63 7.23 -0.51 -7.19
N VAL A 64 8.38 0.01 -7.60
CA VAL A 64 8.90 -0.13 -8.97
C VAL A 64 9.28 -1.58 -9.27
N GLU A 65 10.02 -2.22 -8.36
CA GLU A 65 10.45 -3.62 -8.48
C GLU A 65 9.26 -4.58 -8.60
N HIS A 66 8.17 -4.26 -7.90
CA HIS A 66 6.94 -5.03 -7.94
C HIS A 66 5.93 -4.53 -8.99
N HIS A 67 6.33 -3.69 -9.94
CA HIS A 67 5.52 -3.26 -11.09
C HIS A 67 4.21 -2.57 -10.73
N PHE A 68 4.20 -1.72 -9.70
CA PHE A 68 3.06 -0.86 -9.41
C PHE A 68 3.02 0.35 -10.34
N ALA A 69 1.82 0.79 -10.69
CA ALA A 69 1.57 2.11 -11.26
C ALA A 69 1.54 3.13 -10.13
N ILE A 70 2.60 3.91 -10.00
CA ILE A 70 2.82 4.85 -8.89
C ILE A 70 2.31 6.24 -9.27
N THR A 71 1.54 6.86 -8.38
CA THR A 71 1.11 8.25 -8.48
C THR A 71 1.54 9.00 -7.21
N TYR A 72 2.35 10.04 -7.40
CA TYR A 72 2.65 11.01 -6.36
C TYR A 72 1.57 12.08 -6.34
N THR A 73 1.04 12.39 -5.16
CA THR A 73 0.03 13.44 -5.08
C THR A 73 0.68 14.81 -5.02
N ARG A 74 -0.14 15.86 -5.14
CA ARG A 74 0.32 17.25 -5.07
C ARG A 74 1.02 17.61 -3.76
N CYS A 75 0.73 16.92 -2.65
CA CYS A 75 1.37 17.23 -1.38
C CYS A 75 2.73 16.52 -1.21
N PHE A 76 3.14 15.64 -2.14
CA PHE A 76 4.45 15.01 -2.10
C PHE A 76 5.59 16.04 -2.14
N ASP A 77 5.45 17.10 -2.93
CA ASP A 77 6.42 18.20 -2.96
C ASP A 77 6.55 18.89 -1.60
N ASP A 78 5.45 19.00 -0.85
CA ASP A 78 5.47 19.53 0.52
C ASP A 78 6.17 18.57 1.50
N VAL A 79 6.11 17.25 1.26
CA VAL A 79 6.84 16.25 2.05
C VAL A 79 8.34 16.42 1.86
N LEU A 80 8.78 16.70 0.63
CA LEU A 80 10.19 16.91 0.30
C LEU A 80 10.75 18.21 0.90
N ASP A 81 9.90 19.22 1.14
CA ASP A 81 10.28 20.51 1.72
C ASP A 81 9.44 20.88 2.94
N VAL A 82 9.48 19.99 3.94
CA VAL A 82 8.68 20.09 5.16
C VAL A 82 8.90 21.38 5.95
N ARG A 83 10.09 21.99 5.80
CA ARG A 83 10.50 23.22 6.50
C ARG A 83 9.61 24.42 6.19
N LYS A 84 8.84 24.36 5.09
CA LYS A 84 7.90 25.41 4.68
C LYS A 84 6.55 25.36 5.41
N ARG A 85 6.25 24.33 6.20
CA ARG A 85 4.91 24.13 6.78
C ARG A 85 4.94 24.23 8.32
N GLY A 86 4.00 25.00 8.87
CA GLY A 86 3.71 25.04 10.32
C GLY A 86 2.89 23.82 10.79
N LYS A 87 2.59 23.76 12.09
CA LYS A 87 1.95 22.63 12.80
C LYS A 87 0.79 21.99 12.02
N GLY A 88 0.78 20.65 11.99
CA GLY A 88 -0.28 19.83 11.39
C GLY A 88 -0.05 19.59 9.90
N PHE A 89 0.70 18.55 9.58
CA PHE A 89 0.97 18.14 8.21
C PHE A 89 0.53 16.69 8.01
N THR A 90 -0.70 16.51 7.52
CA THR A 90 -1.20 15.22 7.04
C THR A 90 -1.30 15.27 5.52
N CYS A 91 -0.66 14.34 4.84
CA CYS A 91 -0.53 14.30 3.39
C CYS A 91 -0.61 12.85 2.89
N LEU A 92 -1.48 12.59 1.93
CA LEU A 92 -1.39 11.37 1.13
C LEU A 92 -0.21 11.53 0.17
N ALA A 93 0.99 11.07 0.53
CA ALA A 93 2.21 11.30 -0.25
C ALA A 93 2.21 10.54 -1.57
N LEU A 94 1.84 9.27 -1.53
CA LEU A 94 1.80 8.42 -2.72
C LEU A 94 0.67 7.40 -2.66
N GLN A 95 0.20 7.03 -3.84
CA GLN A 95 -0.66 5.89 -4.06
C GLN A 95 -0.07 5.02 -5.18
N ALA A 96 -0.28 3.72 -5.10
CA ALA A 96 0.26 2.80 -6.08
C ALA A 96 -0.72 1.65 -6.34
N GLU A 97 -0.98 1.39 -7.61
CA GLU A 97 -1.99 0.42 -8.07
C GLU A 97 -1.34 -0.72 -8.84
N GLN A 98 -1.86 -1.94 -8.72
CA GLN A 98 -1.37 -3.08 -9.50
C GLN A 98 -2.51 -3.97 -9.99
N GLY A 99 -2.44 -4.30 -11.29
CA GLY A 99 -3.36 -5.16 -12.02
C GLY A 99 -4.64 -4.42 -12.43
N PRO A 100 -5.13 -4.56 -13.68
CA PRO A 100 -6.42 -4.00 -14.10
C PRO A 100 -7.55 -5.04 -13.97
N PRO A 101 -8.75 -4.67 -13.48
CA PRO A 101 -8.97 -3.58 -12.49
C PRO A 101 -8.15 -3.79 -11.21
N THR A 102 -7.99 -2.74 -10.39
CA THR A 102 -7.02 -2.68 -9.28
C THR A 102 -7.18 -3.86 -8.31
N LYS A 103 -6.15 -4.71 -8.24
CA LYS A 103 -6.14 -5.94 -7.41
C LYS A 103 -5.36 -5.76 -6.12
N THR A 104 -4.38 -4.88 -6.17
CA THR A 104 -3.54 -4.48 -5.05
C THR A 104 -3.41 -2.97 -5.08
N TYR A 105 -3.51 -2.36 -3.90
CA TYR A 105 -3.37 -0.94 -3.71
C TYR A 105 -2.44 -0.67 -2.52
N VAL A 106 -1.43 0.16 -2.72
CA VAL A 106 -0.54 0.63 -1.65
C VAL A 106 -0.74 2.12 -1.49
N ARG A 107 -0.84 2.56 -0.23
CA ARG A 107 -0.98 3.95 0.12
C ARG A 107 0.07 4.35 1.15
N VAL A 108 0.75 5.46 0.90
CA VAL A 108 1.66 6.06 1.88
C VAL A 108 1.16 7.42 2.29
N ARG A 109 0.86 7.55 3.58
CA ARG A 109 0.44 8.79 4.20
C ARG A 109 1.56 9.31 5.07
N VAL A 110 1.84 10.60 4.99
CA VAL A 110 2.54 11.32 6.04
C VAL A 110 1.47 11.82 6.99
N ASP A 111 1.47 11.33 8.22
CA ASP A 111 0.42 11.64 9.18
C ASP A 111 0.72 12.91 9.98
N GLU A 112 1.98 13.07 10.39
CA GLU A 112 2.43 14.21 11.19
C GLU A 112 3.93 14.47 11.01
N VAL A 113 4.32 15.73 11.21
CA VAL A 113 5.71 16.14 11.39
C VAL A 113 5.89 16.49 12.87
N LEU A 114 6.66 15.65 13.56
CA LEU A 114 7.02 15.79 14.96
C LEU A 114 8.20 16.77 15.05
N PHE A 115 7.88 18.05 15.19
CA PHE A 115 8.87 19.09 15.41
C PHE A 115 9.44 18.98 16.83
N ASN A 116 10.70 18.51 16.96
CA ASN A 116 11.34 18.45 18.26
C ASN A 116 12.24 19.69 18.48
N GLN A 117 11.95 20.42 19.56
CA GLN A 117 12.66 21.65 19.91
C GLN A 117 13.93 21.38 20.74
N LEU A 118 14.10 20.17 21.27
CA LEU A 118 15.17 19.84 22.22
C LEU A 118 16.44 19.30 21.55
N ASP A 119 16.30 18.45 20.53
CA ASP A 119 17.41 17.88 19.76
C ASP A 119 17.63 18.61 18.41
N GLY A 120 16.65 19.39 17.96
CA GLY A 120 16.71 20.12 16.69
C GLY A 120 16.38 19.26 15.47
N ASP A 121 16.03 17.98 15.67
CA ASP A 121 15.74 17.04 14.60
C ASP A 121 14.24 16.82 14.46
N ASN A 122 13.68 17.34 13.37
CA ASN A 122 12.31 17.04 13.01
C ASN A 122 12.21 15.55 12.65
N ARG A 123 11.07 14.96 12.98
CA ARG A 123 10.73 13.59 12.58
C ARG A 123 9.43 13.57 11.80
N LEU A 124 9.34 12.66 10.84
CA LEU A 124 8.17 12.50 10.00
C LEU A 124 7.55 11.16 10.31
N SER A 125 6.30 11.21 10.73
CA SER A 125 5.49 10.03 10.91
C SER A 125 4.80 9.72 9.59
N LEU A 126 5.05 8.52 9.06
CA LEU A 126 4.39 8.02 7.86
C LEU A 126 3.73 6.67 8.13
N SER A 127 2.56 6.46 7.56
CA SER A 127 1.86 5.17 7.55
C SER A 127 1.88 4.59 6.15
N VAL A 128 2.24 3.32 6.06
CA VAL A 128 2.09 2.50 4.85
C VAL A 128 0.95 1.54 5.06
N GLU A 129 0.02 1.53 4.11
CA GLU A 129 -1.14 0.64 4.08
C GLU A 129 -1.12 -0.17 2.79
N ILE A 130 -1.38 -1.48 2.89
CA ILE A 130 -1.47 -2.39 1.75
C ILE A 130 -2.84 -3.05 1.76
N TYR A 131 -3.53 -2.91 0.63
CA TYR A 131 -4.85 -3.47 0.38
C TYR A 131 -4.79 -4.46 -0.77
N VAL A 132 -5.52 -5.57 -0.65
CA VAL A 132 -5.59 -6.60 -1.71
C VAL A 132 -7.01 -7.15 -1.85
N LEU A 133 -7.32 -7.70 -3.02
CA LEU A 133 -8.55 -8.46 -3.23
C LEU A 133 -8.56 -9.72 -2.36
N ASP A 134 -9.75 -10.14 -1.92
CA ASP A 134 -9.92 -11.35 -1.10
C ASP A 134 -9.32 -12.61 -1.74
N GLY A 135 -9.43 -12.76 -3.06
CA GLY A 135 -8.80 -13.85 -3.80
C GLY A 135 -7.26 -13.86 -3.70
N TYR A 136 -6.63 -12.71 -3.51
CA TYR A 136 -5.18 -12.58 -3.29
C TYR A 136 -4.78 -12.89 -1.84
N VAL A 137 -5.68 -12.68 -0.88
CA VAL A 137 -5.50 -13.15 0.50
C VAL A 137 -5.54 -14.69 0.50
N ARG A 138 -6.59 -15.28 -0.08
CA ARG A 138 -6.82 -16.74 -0.06
C ARG A 138 -5.73 -17.53 -0.76
N ASN A 139 -5.09 -16.98 -1.80
CA ASN A 139 -4.03 -17.66 -2.55
C ASN A 139 -2.61 -17.34 -2.03
N GLY A 140 -2.48 -16.61 -0.92
CA GLY A 140 -1.20 -16.28 -0.29
C GLY A 140 -0.40 -15.15 -0.96
N LYS A 141 -0.87 -14.57 -2.06
CA LYS A 141 -0.17 -13.45 -2.74
C LYS A 141 -0.11 -12.19 -1.87
N GLY A 142 -1.15 -11.93 -1.08
CA GLY A 142 -1.15 -10.84 -0.11
C GLY A 142 -0.04 -10.99 0.93
N ALA A 143 0.13 -12.20 1.47
CA ALA A 143 1.21 -12.49 2.42
C ALA A 143 2.59 -12.35 1.77
N GLN A 144 2.79 -12.89 0.56
CA GLN A 144 4.05 -12.74 -0.18
C GLN A 144 4.45 -11.29 -0.42
N LEU A 145 3.47 -10.41 -0.73
CA LEU A 145 3.71 -8.99 -0.91
C LEU A 145 4.14 -8.33 0.41
N VAL A 146 3.47 -8.65 1.52
CA VAL A 146 3.81 -8.14 2.86
C VAL A 146 5.18 -8.64 3.31
N ASP A 147 5.50 -9.91 3.06
CA ASP A 147 6.80 -10.50 3.38
C ASP A 147 7.92 -9.81 2.59
N GLY A 148 7.71 -9.56 1.29
CA GLY A 148 8.63 -8.81 0.44
C GLY A 148 8.81 -7.37 0.93
N PHE A 149 7.72 -6.69 1.29
CA PHE A 149 7.76 -5.35 1.85
C PHE A 149 8.54 -5.31 3.18
N THR A 150 8.33 -6.30 4.04
CA THR A 150 9.01 -6.40 5.35
C THR A 150 10.51 -6.66 5.15
N ALA A 151 10.87 -7.62 4.29
CA ALA A 151 12.26 -7.96 4.03
C ALA A 151 13.03 -6.82 3.36
N GLY A 152 12.43 -6.12 2.40
CA GLY A 152 13.09 -5.04 1.65
C GLY A 152 12.99 -3.68 2.33
N VAL A 153 11.77 -3.22 2.57
CA VAL A 153 11.50 -1.83 3.01
C VAL A 153 11.67 -1.70 4.51
N GLU A 154 10.98 -2.50 5.33
CA GLU A 154 11.08 -2.33 6.78
C GLU A 154 12.50 -2.53 7.30
N THR A 155 13.19 -3.55 6.77
CA THR A 155 14.60 -3.81 7.14
C THR A 155 15.50 -2.64 6.75
N GLY A 156 15.32 -2.07 5.55
CA GLY A 156 16.05 -0.89 5.11
C GLY A 156 15.76 0.34 5.99
N LEU A 157 14.49 0.57 6.34
CA LEU A 157 14.09 1.65 7.25
C LEU A 157 14.72 1.47 8.64
N ALA A 158 14.72 0.24 9.18
CA ALA A 158 15.34 -0.05 10.46
C ALA A 158 16.86 0.23 10.44
N GLN A 159 17.54 -0.04 9.34
CA GLN A 159 18.96 0.28 9.17
C GLN A 159 19.21 1.79 9.13
N LEU A 160 18.33 2.58 8.49
CA LEU A 160 18.42 4.04 8.51
C LEU A 160 18.31 4.60 9.94
N TYR A 161 17.56 3.95 10.84
CA TYR A 161 17.44 4.35 12.24
C TYR A 161 18.61 3.91 13.12
N ALA A 162 19.38 2.92 12.67
CA ALA A 162 20.57 2.45 13.38
C ALA A 162 21.85 3.20 12.95
N ALA A 163 21.80 3.93 11.84
CA ALA A 163 22.92 4.72 11.35
C ALA A 163 23.06 6.02 12.17
N PRO A 164 24.26 6.33 12.69
CA PRO A 164 24.50 7.51 13.52
C PRO A 164 24.29 8.83 12.75
#